data_AF-A0A2V8MRZ6-F1
#
_entry.id   AF-A0A2V8MRZ6-F1
#
_cell.length_a   1.000
_cell.length_b   1.000
_cell.length_c   1.000
_cell.angle_alpha   90.00
_cell.angle_beta   90.00
_cell.angle_gamma   90.00
#
_symmetry.space_group_name_H-M   'P 1'
#
loop_
_entity.id
_entity.type
_entity.pdbx_description
1 polymer ?
#
loop_
_entity_poly.entity_id
_entity_poly.type
_entity_poly.pdbx_seq_one_letter_code
_entity_poly.pdbx_strand_id
1 'polypeptide(L)'
;MSKDDTCNGNVSRRAMVKFGAMGLIAVWSQRATPAVAAQQATNDAGTSKPMFLAPDDATDAAVHSRAENLFWCDVMMEHAGFFATLMPGAALAAERAQAEAFQRTFQTQYDRAKTATFDRTSYAAFNRSTVELMKPFIEYKL
;
A
#
# COMPACT_ATOMS: atom_id res chain seq x y z
N MET A 1 53.33 -18.69 -30.92
CA MET A 1 52.21 -18.53 -31.89
C MET A 1 51.05 -19.37 -31.33
N SER A 2 50.06 -18.80 -30.63
CA SER A 2 48.85 -18.11 -31.16
C SER A 2 48.09 -19.04 -32.12
N LYS A 3 46.81 -19.43 -31.99
CA LYS A 3 45.59 -19.04 -31.23
C LYS A 3 44.62 -20.25 -31.36
N ASP A 4 43.85 -20.64 -30.34
CA ASP A 4 42.39 -20.38 -30.11
C ASP A 4 41.50 -20.77 -31.33
N ASP A 5 40.35 -21.46 -31.27
CA ASP A 5 39.36 -21.68 -30.21
C ASP A 5 38.43 -22.89 -30.54
N THR A 6 37.89 -23.45 -29.46
CA THR A 6 36.89 -24.52 -29.30
C THR A 6 35.43 -24.11 -29.59
N CYS A 7 34.59 -25.04 -30.07
CA CYS A 7 33.32 -25.43 -29.40
C CYS A 7 32.59 -26.58 -30.13
N ASN A 8 32.52 -27.74 -29.46
CA ASN A 8 31.86 -28.96 -29.91
C ASN A 8 30.47 -29.03 -29.25
N GLY A 9 29.41 -29.11 -30.04
CA GLY A 9 28.01 -29.12 -29.58
C GLY A 9 27.62 -30.47 -28.97
N ASN A 10 27.17 -30.45 -27.72
CA ASN A 10 26.75 -31.63 -26.99
C ASN A 10 25.37 -32.17 -27.46
N VAL A 11 25.46 -33.42 -27.92
CA VAL A 11 24.50 -34.50 -28.09
C VAL A 11 23.19 -34.44 -27.28
N SER A 12 22.08 -34.65 -28.01
CA SER A 12 20.76 -35.06 -27.53
C SER A 12 20.69 -36.59 -27.32
N ARG A 13 20.11 -37.07 -26.19
CA ARG A 13 19.42 -38.38 -26.02
C ARG A 13 18.90 -38.65 -24.59
N ARG A 14 17.63 -39.07 -24.50
CA ARG A 14 16.97 -40.01 -23.53
C ARG A 14 16.45 -39.53 -22.15
N ALA A 15 15.11 -39.58 -22.00
CA ALA A 15 14.29 -40.35 -21.03
C ALA A 15 12.90 -39.67 -20.93
N MET A 16 11.74 -40.18 -21.36
CA MET A 16 11.02 -41.46 -21.19
C MET A 16 10.73 -41.86 -19.73
N VAL A 17 9.63 -41.36 -19.15
CA VAL A 17 8.82 -42.00 -18.08
C VAL A 17 7.36 -41.48 -18.18
N LYS A 18 6.45 -42.24 -18.82
CA LYS A 18 5.34 -43.07 -18.26
C LYS A 18 4.11 -42.31 -17.74
N PHE A 19 2.98 -42.55 -18.41
CA PHE A 19 1.60 -42.35 -17.96
C PHE A 19 1.26 -43.25 -16.75
N GLY A 20 0.43 -42.77 -15.83
CA GLY A 20 -0.26 -43.62 -14.86
C GLY A 20 -1.06 -42.88 -13.77
N ALA A 21 -2.38 -43.10 -13.79
CA ALA A 21 -3.34 -43.06 -12.68
C ALA A 21 -3.88 -41.69 -12.17
N MET A 22 -5.06 -41.35 -12.69
CA MET A 22 -6.27 -40.90 -11.98
C MET A 22 -6.12 -40.55 -10.48
N GLY A 23 -6.12 -39.26 -10.18
CA GLY A 23 -6.47 -38.69 -8.88
C GLY A 23 -7.41 -37.52 -9.11
N LEU A 24 -8.62 -37.60 -8.54
CA LEU A 24 -9.69 -36.61 -8.62
C LEU A 24 -9.17 -35.17 -8.48
N ILE A 25 -9.36 -34.37 -9.53
CA ILE A 25 -9.17 -32.93 -9.51
C ILE A 25 -10.36 -32.32 -8.75
N ALA A 26 -10.23 -32.19 -7.43
CA ALA A 26 -10.99 -31.19 -6.70
C ALA A 26 -10.30 -29.83 -6.92
N VAL A 27 -10.52 -29.24 -8.10
CA VAL A 27 -10.23 -27.82 -8.33
C VAL A 27 -11.23 -27.06 -7.47
N TRP A 28 -10.77 -26.69 -6.28
CA TRP A 28 -11.27 -25.49 -5.63
C TRP A 28 -10.87 -24.33 -6.54
N SER A 29 -11.78 -23.95 -7.44
CA SER A 29 -11.73 -22.65 -8.10
C SER A 29 -12.01 -21.57 -7.06
N GLN A 30 -11.04 -21.35 -6.16
CA GLN A 30 -10.84 -20.02 -5.65
C GLN A 30 -10.38 -19.20 -6.85
N ARG A 31 -11.34 -18.55 -7.52
CA ARG A 31 -11.04 -17.32 -8.23
C ARG A 31 -10.42 -16.41 -7.17
N ALA A 32 -9.09 -16.41 -7.10
CA ALA A 32 -8.37 -15.28 -6.56
C ALA A 32 -8.78 -14.12 -7.46
N THR A 33 -9.75 -13.33 -7.00
CA THR A 33 -9.93 -11.99 -7.52
C THR A 33 -8.55 -11.34 -7.42
N PRO A 34 -7.94 -10.88 -8.52
CA PRO A 34 -6.75 -10.07 -8.38
C PRO A 34 -7.13 -8.93 -7.44
N ALA A 35 -6.32 -8.73 -6.40
CA ALA A 35 -6.48 -7.57 -5.54
C ALA A 35 -6.38 -6.36 -6.45
N VAL A 36 -7.51 -5.71 -6.73
CA VAL A 36 -7.52 -4.46 -7.48
C VAL A 36 -6.85 -3.45 -6.56
N ALA A 37 -5.58 -3.16 -6.84
CA ALA A 37 -4.80 -2.25 -6.04
C ALA A 37 -5.25 -0.81 -6.31
N ALA A 38 -5.28 0.02 -5.26
CA ALA A 38 -5.36 1.47 -5.44
C ALA A 38 -4.24 1.91 -6.39
N GLN A 39 -4.59 2.77 -7.36
CA GLN A 39 -3.68 3.25 -8.38
C GLN A 39 -3.06 4.56 -7.93
N GLN A 40 -1.77 4.72 -8.22
CA GLN A 40 -1.08 5.98 -8.02
C GLN A 40 -1.35 6.87 -9.24
N ALA A 41 -2.19 7.88 -9.08
CA ALA A 41 -2.43 8.92 -10.06
C ALA A 41 -1.33 10.00 -9.95
N THR A 42 -0.80 10.41 -11.11
CA THR A 42 0.10 11.55 -11.25
C THR A 42 -0.57 12.57 -12.16
N ASN A 43 -0.55 13.87 -11.81
CA ASN A 43 -0.97 14.88 -12.78
C ASN A 43 0.06 14.96 -13.91
N ASP A 44 -0.41 15.10 -15.15
CA ASP A 44 0.40 15.17 -16.38
C ASP A 44 1.47 16.29 -16.37
N ALA A 45 1.38 17.22 -15.41
CA ALA A 45 2.34 18.30 -15.21
C ALA A 45 3.62 17.91 -14.43
N GLY A 46 3.73 16.69 -13.90
CA GLY A 46 4.96 16.16 -13.28
C GLY A 46 5.44 16.86 -11.99
N THR A 47 4.77 17.92 -11.53
CA THR A 47 5.16 18.72 -10.36
C THR A 47 4.35 18.42 -9.09
N SER A 48 3.22 17.72 -9.21
CA SER A 48 2.37 17.39 -8.07
C SER A 48 2.78 16.09 -7.40
N LYS A 49 2.66 16.05 -6.08
CA LYS A 49 2.76 14.81 -5.30
C LYS A 49 1.80 13.75 -5.85
N PRO A 50 2.23 12.49 -5.99
CA PRO A 50 1.35 11.41 -6.45
C PRO A 50 0.23 11.14 -5.45
N MET A 51 -0.96 10.87 -5.96
CA MET A 51 -2.17 10.61 -5.17
C MET A 51 -2.67 9.19 -5.40
N PHE A 52 -3.13 8.51 -4.35
CA PHE A 52 -3.72 7.17 -4.49
C PHE A 52 -5.22 7.30 -4.67
N LEU A 53 -5.73 6.85 -5.81
CA LEU A 53 -7.15 6.82 -6.14
C LEU A 53 -7.60 5.39 -6.39
N ALA A 54 -8.86 5.10 -6.08
CA ALA A 54 -9.49 3.89 -6.59
C ALA A 54 -9.65 4.02 -8.11
N PRO A 55 -9.50 2.93 -8.88
CA PRO A 55 -9.83 2.93 -10.30
C PRO A 55 -11.28 3.38 -10.54
N ASP A 56 -11.54 4.08 -11.65
CA ASP A 56 -12.87 4.62 -11.97
C ASP A 56 -13.97 3.56 -12.05
N ASP A 57 -13.60 2.33 -12.43
CA ASP A 57 -14.49 1.17 -12.55
C ASP A 57 -14.53 0.30 -11.28
N ALA A 58 -13.85 0.70 -10.20
CA ALA A 58 -13.82 -0.06 -8.97
C ALA A 58 -15.19 -0.07 -8.29
N THR A 59 -15.73 -1.28 -8.06
CA THR A 59 -17.00 -1.49 -7.33
C THR A 59 -16.80 -2.11 -5.95
N ASP A 60 -15.59 -2.59 -5.66
CA ASP A 60 -15.27 -3.21 -4.38
C ASP A 60 -14.97 -2.16 -3.30
N ALA A 61 -15.76 -2.19 -2.22
CA ALA A 61 -15.62 -1.28 -1.09
C ALA A 61 -14.23 -1.38 -0.42
N ALA A 62 -13.56 -2.54 -0.48
CA ALA A 62 -12.22 -2.70 0.04
C ALA A 62 -11.18 -1.86 -0.73
N VAL A 63 -11.37 -1.70 -2.05
CA VAL A 63 -10.49 -0.90 -2.91
C VAL A 63 -10.64 0.58 -2.60
N HIS A 64 -11.89 1.05 -2.52
CA HIS A 64 -12.22 2.43 -2.12
C HIS A 64 -11.71 2.74 -0.71
N SER A 65 -11.96 1.85 0.25
CA SER A 65 -11.45 2.00 1.63
C SER A 65 -9.94 2.17 1.65
N ARG A 66 -9.17 1.37 0.90
CA ARG A 66 -7.72 1.52 0.86
C ARG A 66 -7.29 2.87 0.27
N ALA A 67 -7.89 3.28 -0.85
CA ALA A 67 -7.59 4.56 -1.49
C ALA A 67 -7.87 5.75 -0.55
N GLU A 68 -9.05 5.76 0.08
CA GLU A 68 -9.44 6.80 1.05
C GLU A 68 -8.51 6.84 2.27
N ASN A 69 -8.11 5.69 2.83
CA ASN A 69 -7.17 5.67 3.95
C ASN A 69 -5.80 6.22 3.55
N LEU A 70 -5.30 5.86 2.36
CA LEU A 70 -4.02 6.40 1.86
C LEU A 70 -4.12 7.91 1.69
N PHE A 71 -5.17 8.40 1.02
CA PHE A 71 -5.39 9.81 0.80
C PHE A 71 -5.50 10.59 2.12
N TRP A 72 -6.41 10.20 3.01
CA TRP A 72 -6.66 10.95 4.24
C TRP A 72 -5.53 10.86 5.26
N CYS A 73 -4.84 9.71 5.37
CA CYS A 73 -3.66 9.64 6.24
C CYS A 73 -2.56 10.59 5.73
N ASP A 74 -2.39 10.69 4.41
CA ASP A 74 -1.44 11.61 3.81
C ASP A 74 -1.77 13.09 4.08
N VAL A 75 -3.03 13.48 3.89
CA VAL A 75 -3.52 14.83 4.23
C VAL A 75 -3.35 15.12 5.73
N MET A 76 -3.64 14.15 6.61
CA MET A 76 -3.49 14.36 8.05
C MET A 76 -2.02 14.48 8.49
N MET A 77 -1.08 13.78 7.85
CA MET A 77 0.35 14.01 8.06
C MET A 77 0.76 15.43 7.69
N GLU A 78 0.31 15.94 6.55
CA GLU A 78 0.60 17.30 6.09
C GLU A 78 0.04 18.35 7.06
N HIS A 79 -1.21 18.17 7.50
CA HIS A 79 -1.82 19.06 8.49
C HIS A 79 -1.02 19.08 9.79
N ALA A 80 -0.60 17.92 10.29
CA ALA A 80 0.22 17.84 11.49
C ALA A 80 1.57 18.57 11.32
N GLY A 81 2.20 18.41 10.14
CA GLY A 81 3.42 19.15 9.78
C GLY A 81 3.22 20.68 9.73
N PHE A 82 2.06 21.15 9.23
CA PHE A 82 1.72 22.57 9.26
C PHE A 82 1.61 23.10 10.69
N PHE A 83 0.90 22.40 11.59
CA PHE A 83 0.83 22.82 13.00
C PHE A 83 2.21 22.89 13.65
N ALA A 84 3.06 21.89 13.43
CA ALA A 84 4.42 21.90 13.97
C ALA A 84 5.24 23.10 13.46
N THR A 85 5.11 23.44 12.17
CA THR A 85 5.81 24.57 11.54
C THR A 85 5.31 25.92 12.06
N LEU A 86 4.03 26.02 12.43
CA LEU A 86 3.40 27.24 12.94
C LEU A 86 3.60 27.45 14.46
N MET A 87 4.37 26.60 15.13
CA MET A 87 4.65 26.66 16.58
C MET A 87 6.14 26.96 16.84
N PRO A 88 6.61 28.20 16.60
CA PRO A 88 8.01 28.55 16.80
C PRO A 88 8.36 28.78 18.27
N GLY A 89 9.66 28.68 18.58
CA GLY A 89 10.20 28.99 19.90
C GLY A 89 10.06 27.87 20.93
N ALA A 90 10.56 28.15 22.14
CA ALA A 90 10.58 27.19 23.24
C ALA A 90 9.26 27.13 24.01
N ALA A 91 8.49 28.22 24.04
CA ALA A 91 7.22 28.28 24.75
C ALA A 91 6.16 27.33 24.18
N LEU A 92 6.22 27.03 22.87
CA LEU A 92 5.29 26.13 22.17
C LEU A 92 5.91 24.76 21.86
N ALA A 93 6.99 24.39 22.55
CA ALA A 93 7.72 23.16 22.24
C ALA A 93 6.90 21.89 22.52
N ALA A 94 6.01 21.94 23.52
CA ALA A 94 5.16 20.81 23.88
C ALA A 94 4.07 20.56 22.83
N GLU A 95 3.40 21.62 22.39
CA GLU A 95 2.36 21.60 21.37
C GLU A 95 2.96 21.16 20.03
N ARG A 96 4.14 21.68 19.67
CA ARG A 96 4.88 21.24 18.48
C ARG A 96 5.20 19.75 18.55
N ALA A 97 5.71 19.27 19.69
CA ALA A 97 6.02 17.85 19.87
C ALA A 97 4.77 16.96 19.75
N GLN A 98 3.60 17.46 20.19
CA GLN A 98 2.32 16.77 20.02
C GLN A 98 1.90 16.70 18.55
N ALA A 99 2.02 17.81 17.79
CA ALA A 99 1.78 17.80 16.34
C ALA A 99 2.69 16.79 15.62
N GLU A 100 3.99 16.79 15.92
CA GLU A 100 4.93 15.83 15.35
C GLU A 100 4.59 14.38 15.71
N ALA A 101 4.04 14.13 16.90
CA ALA A 101 3.56 12.80 17.29
C ALA A 101 2.36 12.35 16.46
N PHE A 102 1.42 13.25 16.16
CA PHE A 102 0.32 12.97 15.23
C PHE A 102 0.84 12.67 13.82
N GLN A 103 1.81 13.45 13.33
CA GLN A 103 2.44 13.19 12.03
C GLN A 103 3.01 11.77 11.94
N ARG A 104 3.77 11.33 12.97
CA ARG A 104 4.30 9.95 13.03
C ARG A 104 3.20 8.88 13.11
N THR A 105 2.10 9.19 13.80
CA THR A 105 0.95 8.30 13.92
C THR A 105 0.28 8.08 12.56
N PHE A 106 0.01 9.16 11.81
CA PHE A 106 -0.58 9.06 10.48
C PHE A 106 0.39 8.44 9.46
N GLN A 107 1.70 8.69 9.56
CA GLN A 107 2.70 7.99 8.75
C GLN A 107 2.65 6.49 8.97
N THR A 108 2.61 6.06 10.23
CA THR A 108 2.51 4.63 10.56
C THR A 108 1.23 4.02 9.99
N GLN A 109 0.09 4.72 10.10
CA GLN A 109 -1.17 4.22 9.55
C GLN A 109 -1.19 4.21 8.01
N TYR A 110 -0.57 5.19 7.37
CA TYR A 110 -0.38 5.27 5.93
C TYR A 110 0.44 4.10 5.41
N ASP A 111 1.58 3.81 6.04
CA ASP A 111 2.43 2.68 5.67
C ASP A 111 1.70 1.34 5.84
N ARG A 112 0.89 1.19 6.90
CA ARG A 112 0.01 0.03 7.07
C ARG A 112 -1.01 -0.07 5.95
N ALA A 113 -1.64 1.02 5.52
CA ALA A 113 -2.60 1.01 4.41
C ALA A 113 -1.94 0.63 3.07
N LYS A 114 -0.65 0.94 2.89
CA LYS A 114 0.12 0.52 1.71
C LYS A 114 0.34 -0.99 1.65
N THR A 115 0.57 -1.64 2.78
CA THR A 115 0.94 -3.07 2.81
C THR A 115 -0.17 -4.02 3.25
N ALA A 116 -1.22 -3.51 3.89
CA ALA A 116 -2.31 -4.34 4.38
C ALA A 116 -3.13 -4.98 3.24
N THR A 117 -3.60 -6.19 3.50
CA THR A 117 -4.58 -6.86 2.65
C THR A 117 -5.97 -6.36 3.03
N PHE A 118 -6.61 -5.64 2.11
CA PHE A 118 -7.99 -5.20 2.23
C PHE A 118 -8.89 -6.17 1.50
N ASP A 119 -9.79 -6.79 2.23
CA ASP A 119 -10.90 -7.57 1.70
C ASP A 119 -12.18 -7.20 2.42
N ARG A 120 -13.31 -7.77 1.97
CA ARG A 120 -14.65 -7.50 2.50
C ARG A 120 -14.80 -7.75 4.00
N THR A 121 -13.92 -8.55 4.60
CA THR A 121 -13.96 -8.91 6.02
C THR A 121 -13.06 -8.01 6.87
N SER A 122 -12.01 -7.42 6.29
CA SER A 122 -10.98 -6.67 7.02
C SER A 122 -11.13 -5.15 6.95
N TYR A 123 -11.67 -4.60 5.85
CA TYR A 123 -11.63 -3.15 5.61
C TYR A 123 -12.39 -2.33 6.67
N ALA A 124 -13.50 -2.86 7.19
CA ALA A 124 -14.31 -2.17 8.20
C ALA A 124 -13.58 -2.04 9.55
N ALA A 125 -12.80 -3.04 9.93
CA ALA A 125 -11.97 -2.96 11.13
C ALA A 125 -10.81 -1.97 10.94
N PHE A 126 -10.19 -1.97 9.76
CA PHE A 126 -9.14 -1.01 9.43
C PHE A 126 -9.67 0.43 9.48
N ASN A 127 -10.80 0.70 8.83
CA ASN A 127 -11.44 2.02 8.83
C ASN A 127 -11.73 2.52 10.24
N ARG A 128 -12.28 1.66 11.12
CA ARG A 128 -12.51 2.01 12.52
C ARG A 128 -11.21 2.40 13.21
N SER A 129 -10.12 1.64 13.00
CA SER A 129 -8.83 2.00 13.59
C SER A 129 -8.33 3.38 13.12
N THR A 130 -8.50 3.71 11.83
CA THR A 130 -8.14 5.03 11.31
C THR A 130 -9.00 6.14 11.92
N VAL A 131 -10.32 5.94 12.04
CA VAL A 131 -11.23 6.89 12.67
C VAL A 131 -10.85 7.15 14.13
N GLU A 132 -10.49 6.12 14.89
CA GLU A 132 -10.04 6.30 16.28
C GLU A 132 -8.75 7.11 16.38
N LEU A 133 -7.84 7.02 15.39
CA LEU A 133 -6.64 7.88 15.34
C LEU A 133 -6.98 9.34 15.02
N MET A 134 -8.04 9.59 14.25
CA MET A 134 -8.44 10.96 13.88
C MET A 134 -9.03 11.72 15.07
N LYS A 135 -9.80 11.07 15.95
CA LYS A 135 -10.46 11.72 17.09
C LYS A 135 -9.52 12.60 17.94
N PRO A 136 -8.41 12.09 18.51
CA PRO A 136 -7.53 12.94 19.31
C PRO A 136 -6.87 14.06 18.49
N PHE A 137 -6.70 13.88 17.18
CA PHE A 137 -6.17 14.94 16.32
C PHE A 137 -7.22 16.03 16.01
N ILE A 138 -8.50 15.68 15.96
CA ILE A 138 -9.59 16.66 15.88
C ILE A 138 -9.63 17.48 17.17
N GLU A 139 -9.63 16.83 18.33
CA GLU A 139 -9.62 17.52 19.63
C GLU A 139 -8.40 18.44 19.78
N TYR A 140 -7.23 18.03 19.28
CA TYR A 140 -6.03 18.85 19.26
C TYR A 140 -6.16 20.15 18.42
N LYS A 141 -7.02 20.15 17.39
CA LYS A 141 -7.20 21.29 16.48
C LYS A 141 -8.24 22.31 16.97
N LEU A 142 -9.11 21.91 17.90
CA LEU A 142 -10.16 22.75 18.48
C LEU A 142 -9.58 23.74 19.48
#